data_AF-A0A8T1SMY5-F1
#
_entry.id   AF-A0A8T1SMY5-F1
#
_cell.length_a   1.000
_cell.length_b   1.000
_cell.length_c   1.000
_cell.angle_alpha   90.00
_cell.angle_beta   90.00
_cell.angle_gamma   90.00
#
_symmetry.space_group_name_H-M   'P 1'
#
loop_
_entity.id
_entity.type
_entity.pdbx_description
1 polymer ?
#
loop_
_entity_poly.entity_id
_entity_poly.type
_entity_poly.pdbx_seq_one_letter_code
_entity_poly.pdbx_strand_id
1 'polypeptide(L)'
;MCDMGGLDNLIANTAYLQARKSTEGDTKEMQRRRKSLSLPKPEQCTEVRQALPAEYECICEQQPIGKRFFRDFLETMPEYLVAKDFLDEVSNWELAEDNAKSSIMQSLVTNFLKSGSKGHLAFMSSDLASKCQAATEKDYESIMQLAKEETKAFLREKPFQDFQRTPFYDKFLQWKVFERQPVNEKYFYEFRVLGKGGFGEVGRLPSIPSLV
;
A
#
# COMPACT_ATOMS: atom_id res chain seq x y z
N MET A 1 46.86 16.06 22.89
CA MET A 1 45.90 15.07 22.34
C MET A 1 44.70 15.84 21.84
N CYS A 2 44.55 16.00 20.53
CA CYS A 2 43.36 16.66 19.98
C CYS A 2 42.15 15.76 20.21
N ASP A 3 41.08 16.34 20.74
CA ASP A 3 39.83 15.66 21.11
C ASP A 3 39.09 15.18 19.85
N MET A 4 39.52 14.02 19.32
CA MET A 4 38.92 13.42 18.12
C MET A 4 37.45 13.07 18.31
N GLY A 5 37.00 12.77 19.54
CA GLY A 5 35.62 12.43 19.84
C GLY A 5 34.64 13.60 19.65
N GLY A 6 35.10 14.83 19.88
CA GLY A 6 34.29 16.04 19.61
C GLY A 6 34.13 16.32 18.11
N LEU A 7 35.20 16.09 17.34
CA LEU A 7 35.19 16.26 15.89
C LEU A 7 34.32 15.20 15.20
N ASP A 8 34.42 13.94 15.62
CA ASP A 8 33.60 12.84 15.10
C ASP A 8 32.11 13.04 15.38
N ASN A 9 31.76 13.54 16.57
CA ASN A 9 30.37 13.89 16.90
C ASN A 9 29.85 15.07 16.06
N LEU A 10 30.69 16.07 15.79
CA LEU A 10 30.32 17.20 14.95
C LEU A 10 30.09 16.74 13.51
N ILE A 11 31.01 15.95 12.96
CA ILE A 11 30.91 15.36 11.61
C ILE A 11 29.64 14.51 11.50
N ALA A 12 29.37 13.63 12.48
CA ALA A 12 28.17 12.80 12.51
C ALA A 12 26.88 13.62 12.57
N ASN A 13 26.84 14.70 13.37
CA ASN A 13 25.68 15.58 13.46
C ASN A 13 25.47 16.43 12.20
N THR A 14 26.54 16.90 11.56
CA THR A 14 26.44 17.63 10.28
C THR A 14 25.97 16.72 9.16
N ALA A 15 26.54 15.50 9.05
CA ALA A 15 26.10 14.50 8.08
C ALA A 15 24.63 14.11 8.30
N TYR A 16 24.21 13.95 9.56
CA TYR A 16 22.82 13.69 9.94
C TYR A 16 21.87 14.80 9.48
N LEU A 17 22.24 16.07 9.71
CA LEU A 17 21.41 17.20 9.32
C LEU A 17 21.30 17.31 7.80
N GLN A 18 22.36 16.97 7.08
CA GLN A 18 22.32 16.88 5.61
C GLN A 18 21.44 15.73 5.13
N ALA A 19 21.52 14.55 5.75
CA ALA A 19 20.67 13.40 5.43
C ALA A 19 19.17 13.64 5.68
N ARG A 20 18.81 14.52 6.62
CA ARG A 20 17.41 14.97 6.82
C ARG A 20 16.96 16.01 5.79
N LYS A 21 17.89 16.76 5.19
CA LYS A 21 17.62 17.78 4.17
C LYS A 21 17.53 17.22 2.75
N SER A 22 17.93 15.96 2.52
CA SER A 22 17.92 15.26 1.22
C SER A 22 16.53 14.98 0.62
N THR A 23 15.54 15.83 0.88
CA THR A 23 14.29 15.89 0.12
C THR A 23 14.47 16.69 -1.19
N GLU A 24 15.50 17.55 -1.31
CA GLU A 24 15.57 18.55 -2.40
C GLU A 24 16.73 18.46 -3.40
N GLY A 25 17.71 17.55 -3.32
CA GLY A 25 18.76 17.65 -4.35
C GLY A 25 19.95 16.72 -4.32
N ASP A 26 19.74 15.40 -4.45
CA ASP A 26 20.82 14.59 -5.04
C ASP A 26 20.28 13.50 -5.98
N THR A 27 19.89 13.94 -7.18
CA THR A 27 19.46 13.08 -8.29
C THR A 27 20.54 12.09 -8.72
N LYS A 28 21.84 12.40 -8.51
CA LYS A 28 22.94 11.49 -8.84
C LYS A 28 23.08 10.36 -7.83
N GLU A 29 22.90 10.65 -6.55
CA GLU A 29 22.84 9.62 -5.51
C GLU A 29 21.60 8.74 -5.71
N MET A 30 20.44 9.35 -5.98
CA MET A 30 19.21 8.64 -6.37
C MET A 30 19.40 7.75 -7.61
N GLN A 31 20.14 8.20 -8.62
CA GLN A 31 20.44 7.41 -9.83
C GLN A 31 21.40 6.25 -9.56
N ARG A 32 22.42 6.41 -8.70
CA ARG A 32 23.27 5.29 -8.26
C ARG A 32 22.46 4.27 -7.44
N ARG A 33 21.56 4.75 -6.57
CA ARG A 33 20.61 3.94 -5.78
C ARG A 33 19.63 3.15 -6.67
N ARG A 34 19.17 3.71 -7.78
CA ARG A 34 18.32 3.01 -8.78
C ARG A 34 19.06 1.92 -9.55
N LYS A 35 20.37 2.05 -9.77
CA LYS A 35 21.17 1.04 -10.48
C LYS A 35 21.38 -0.25 -9.67
N SER A 36 21.34 -0.18 -8.35
CA SER A 36 21.35 -1.36 -7.47
C SER A 36 19.96 -1.99 -7.28
N LEU A 37 18.90 -1.29 -7.69
CA LEU A 37 17.50 -1.74 -7.66
C LEU A 37 17.12 -2.35 -9.01
N SER A 38 17.81 -3.42 -9.42
CA SER A 38 17.37 -4.19 -10.58
C SER A 38 16.37 -5.23 -10.13
N LEU A 39 15.14 -5.14 -10.64
CA LEU A 39 14.14 -6.19 -10.41
C LEU A 39 14.65 -7.51 -11.00
N PRO A 40 14.55 -8.62 -10.25
CA PRO A 40 14.98 -9.93 -10.73
C PRO A 40 14.17 -10.37 -11.95
N LYS A 41 14.75 -11.25 -12.76
CA LYS A 41 14.07 -11.75 -13.97
C LYS A 41 12.80 -12.53 -13.60
N PRO A 42 11.76 -12.52 -14.47
CA PRO A 42 10.51 -13.26 -14.23
C PRO A 42 10.72 -14.77 -13.98
N GLU A 43 11.78 -15.34 -14.55
CA GLU A 43 12.16 -16.76 -14.39
C GLU A 43 12.46 -17.13 -12.92
N GLN A 44 13.01 -16.20 -12.14
CA GLN A 44 13.33 -16.38 -10.71
C GLN A 44 12.10 -16.21 -9.81
N CYS A 45 10.97 -15.76 -10.37
CA CYS A 45 9.73 -15.53 -9.63
C CYS A 45 8.87 -16.79 -9.51
N THR A 46 9.21 -17.87 -10.22
CA THR A 46 8.44 -19.13 -10.26
C THR A 46 8.42 -19.83 -8.91
N GLU A 47 9.55 -19.89 -8.21
CA GLU A 47 9.65 -20.46 -6.86
C GLU A 47 8.84 -19.66 -5.84
N VAL A 48 8.88 -18.33 -5.93
CA VAL A 48 8.10 -17.44 -5.05
C VAL A 48 6.61 -17.57 -5.33
N ARG A 49 6.21 -17.75 -6.61
CA ARG A 49 4.82 -18.00 -6.99
C ARG A 49 4.26 -19.29 -6.39
N GLN A 50 5.09 -20.33 -6.25
CA GLN A 50 4.67 -21.60 -5.65
C GLN A 50 4.67 -21.55 -4.11
N ALA A 51 5.58 -20.78 -3.52
CA ALA A 51 5.72 -20.67 -2.07
C ALA A 51 4.76 -19.65 -1.42
N LEU A 52 4.15 -18.74 -2.19
CA LEU A 52 3.28 -17.70 -1.65
C LEU A 52 1.83 -18.20 -1.54
N PRO A 53 1.18 -18.07 -0.37
CA PRO A 53 -0.25 -18.31 -0.27
C PRO A 53 -0.99 -17.28 -1.15
N ALA A 54 -1.76 -17.78 -2.10
CA ALA A 54 -2.57 -16.95 -3.00
C ALA A 54 -3.83 -16.44 -2.30
N GLU A 55 -3.65 -15.75 -1.18
CA GLU A 55 -4.74 -15.20 -0.37
C GLU A 55 -4.89 -13.70 -0.67
N TYR A 56 -6.10 -13.32 -1.07
CA TYR A 56 -6.45 -11.92 -1.36
C TYR A 56 -6.12 -10.98 -0.20
N GLU A 57 -6.42 -11.38 1.04
CA GLU A 57 -6.23 -10.53 2.22
C GLU A 57 -4.74 -10.26 2.49
N CYS A 58 -3.89 -11.28 2.33
CA CYS A 58 -2.45 -11.13 2.48
C CYS A 58 -1.86 -10.24 1.38
N ILE A 59 -2.25 -10.44 0.11
CA ILE A 59 -1.62 -9.77 -1.03
C ILE A 59 -2.19 -8.37 -1.27
N CYS A 60 -3.51 -8.22 -1.21
CA CYS A 60 -4.22 -7.01 -1.62
C CYS A 60 -4.61 -6.10 -0.45
N GLU A 61 -4.65 -6.59 0.80
CA GLU A 61 -4.96 -5.76 1.97
C GLU A 61 -3.75 -5.47 2.86
N GLN A 62 -3.03 -6.51 3.31
CA GLN A 62 -1.92 -6.35 4.26
C GLN A 62 -0.65 -5.77 3.62
N GLN A 63 -0.41 -6.09 2.34
CA GLN A 63 0.82 -5.71 1.68
C GLN A 63 0.64 -4.44 0.84
N PRO A 64 1.36 -3.34 1.15
CA PRO A 64 1.15 -2.06 0.47
C PRO A 64 1.50 -2.10 -1.02
N ILE A 65 2.56 -2.83 -1.39
CA ILE A 65 2.97 -2.99 -2.79
C ILE A 65 1.93 -3.81 -3.57
N GLY A 66 1.44 -4.92 -2.98
CA GLY A 66 0.42 -5.76 -3.61
C GLY A 66 -0.91 -5.03 -3.74
N LYS A 67 -1.35 -4.31 -2.70
CA LYS A 67 -2.51 -3.42 -2.73
C LYS A 67 -2.41 -2.38 -3.85
N ARG A 68 -1.24 -1.77 -4.04
CA ARG A 68 -1.02 -0.79 -5.10
C ARG A 68 -1.15 -1.40 -6.49
N PHE A 69 -0.46 -2.52 -6.77
CA PHE A 69 -0.56 -3.18 -8.07
C PHE A 69 -1.97 -3.70 -8.35
N PHE A 70 -2.68 -4.16 -7.32
CA PHE A 70 -4.07 -4.55 -7.46
C PHE A 70 -4.93 -3.35 -7.85
N ARG A 71 -4.75 -2.18 -7.22
CA ARG A 71 -5.46 -0.95 -7.62
C ARG A 71 -5.13 -0.50 -9.04
N ASP A 72 -3.86 -0.55 -9.45
CA ASP A 72 -3.45 -0.23 -10.82
C ASP A 72 -4.13 -1.19 -11.83
N PHE A 73 -4.29 -2.47 -11.47
CA PHE A 73 -5.04 -3.44 -12.26
C PHE A 73 -6.53 -3.09 -12.34
N LEU A 74 -7.18 -2.75 -11.22
CA LEU A 74 -8.59 -2.36 -11.21
C LEU A 74 -8.85 -1.11 -12.05
N GLU A 75 -7.89 -0.17 -12.13
CA GLU A 75 -7.99 1.01 -13.01
C GLU A 75 -7.99 0.66 -14.50
N THR A 76 -7.42 -0.49 -14.87
CA THR A 76 -7.34 -0.91 -16.28
C THR A 76 -8.70 -1.40 -16.80
N MET A 77 -9.62 -1.80 -15.91
CA MET A 77 -10.91 -2.39 -16.26
C MET A 77 -12.05 -1.49 -15.75
N PRO A 78 -12.91 -0.92 -16.63
CA PRO A 78 -13.93 0.04 -16.22
C PRO A 78 -14.97 -0.56 -15.26
N GLU A 79 -15.24 -1.86 -15.35
CA GLU A 79 -16.13 -2.59 -14.42
C GLU A 79 -15.58 -2.61 -12.98
N TYR A 80 -14.27 -2.69 -12.84
CA TYR A 80 -13.58 -2.76 -11.55
C TYR A 80 -13.22 -1.39 -11.00
N LEU A 81 -13.09 -0.40 -11.88
CA LEU A 81 -12.86 0.99 -11.51
C LEU A 81 -14.00 1.51 -10.62
N VAL A 82 -15.25 1.14 -10.92
CA VAL A 82 -16.41 1.49 -10.08
C VAL A 82 -16.31 0.87 -8.68
N ALA A 83 -15.88 -0.39 -8.57
CA ALA A 83 -15.68 -1.07 -7.29
C ALA A 83 -14.54 -0.44 -6.47
N LYS A 84 -13.45 -0.05 -7.16
CA LYS A 84 -12.31 0.66 -6.55
C LYS A 84 -12.73 2.04 -6.04
N ASP A 85 -13.39 2.84 -6.85
CA ASP A 85 -13.84 4.20 -6.47
C ASP A 85 -14.83 4.14 -5.31
N PHE A 86 -15.71 3.14 -5.28
CA PHE A 86 -16.59 2.89 -4.13
C PHE A 86 -15.79 2.62 -2.85
N LEU A 87 -14.81 1.72 -2.87
CA LEU A 87 -13.99 1.42 -1.69
C LEU A 87 -13.15 2.61 -1.21
N ASP A 88 -12.70 3.45 -2.15
CA ASP A 88 -11.97 4.67 -1.83
C ASP A 88 -12.88 5.68 -1.13
N GLU A 89 -14.09 5.88 -1.63
CA GLU A 89 -15.06 6.77 -0.98
C GLU A 89 -15.57 6.22 0.37
N VAL A 90 -15.74 4.90 0.51
CA VAL A 90 -16.04 4.28 1.81
C VAL A 90 -14.90 4.50 2.80
N SER A 91 -13.64 4.39 2.35
CA SER A 91 -12.48 4.66 3.20
C SER A 91 -12.41 6.14 3.59
N ASN A 92 -12.74 7.07 2.68
CA ASN A 92 -12.84 8.49 2.98
C ASN A 92 -13.94 8.78 4.00
N TRP A 93 -15.07 8.09 3.90
CA TRP A 93 -16.17 8.20 4.86
C TRP A 93 -15.78 7.68 6.25
N GLU A 94 -15.06 6.55 6.35
CA GLU A 94 -14.55 6.02 7.64
C GLU A 94 -13.56 6.98 8.33
N LEU A 95 -12.80 7.74 7.54
CA LEU A 95 -11.81 8.71 8.03
C LEU A 95 -12.37 10.12 8.23
N ALA A 96 -13.54 10.44 7.68
CA ALA A 96 -14.15 11.76 7.77
C ALA A 96 -14.65 12.07 9.19
N GLU A 97 -14.77 13.35 9.51
CA GLU A 97 -15.40 13.82 10.74
C GLU A 97 -16.93 13.66 10.69
N ASP A 98 -17.60 13.54 11.85
CA ASP A 98 -19.04 13.26 11.95
C ASP A 98 -19.93 14.31 11.26
N ASN A 99 -19.43 15.55 11.10
CA ASN A 99 -20.11 16.64 10.39
C ASN A 99 -20.20 16.40 8.86
N ALA A 100 -19.23 15.71 8.27
CA ALA A 100 -19.12 15.45 6.84
C ALA A 100 -19.55 14.01 6.49
N LYS A 101 -19.50 13.08 7.44
CA LYS A 101 -19.92 11.68 7.27
C LYS A 101 -21.32 11.57 6.67
N SER A 102 -22.30 12.32 7.18
CA SER A 102 -23.68 12.25 6.67
C SER A 102 -23.79 12.69 5.21
N SER A 103 -23.02 13.71 4.81
CA SER A 103 -22.99 14.20 3.43
C SER A 103 -22.32 13.21 2.48
N ILE A 104 -21.18 12.63 2.88
CA ILE A 104 -20.45 11.61 2.11
C ILE A 104 -21.27 10.32 1.99
N MET A 105 -21.99 9.94 3.05
CA MET A 105 -22.87 8.79 3.04
C MET A 105 -24.04 8.97 2.04
N GLN A 106 -24.66 10.16 2.01
CA GLN A 106 -25.71 10.45 1.03
C GLN A 106 -25.18 10.50 -0.41
N SER A 107 -23.96 11.00 -0.63
CA SER A 107 -23.33 10.99 -1.95
C SER A 107 -22.97 9.56 -2.39
N LEU A 108 -22.45 8.72 -1.50
CA LEU A 108 -22.19 7.29 -1.73
C LEU A 108 -23.46 6.55 -2.18
N VAL A 109 -24.56 6.70 -1.45
CA VAL A 109 -25.84 6.05 -1.78
C VAL A 109 -26.37 6.55 -3.12
N THR A 110 -26.28 7.86 -3.38
CA THR A 110 -26.77 8.42 -4.65
C THR A 110 -25.90 8.03 -5.84
N ASN A 111 -24.59 7.93 -5.67
CA ASN A 111 -23.64 7.67 -6.74
C ASN A 111 -23.44 6.17 -7.03
N PHE A 112 -23.53 5.28 -6.05
CA PHE A 112 -23.24 3.85 -6.25
C PHE A 112 -24.46 2.94 -6.12
N LEU A 113 -25.45 3.29 -5.28
CA LEU A 113 -26.59 2.42 -4.99
C LEU A 113 -27.83 2.70 -5.85
N LYS A 114 -28.04 3.93 -6.35
CA LYS A 114 -29.20 4.24 -7.20
C LYS A 114 -29.07 3.65 -8.61
N SER A 115 -30.02 2.77 -8.98
CA SER A 115 -30.15 2.17 -10.31
C SER A 115 -30.41 3.24 -11.36
N GLY A 116 -29.35 3.77 -11.96
CA GLY A 116 -29.41 4.87 -12.94
C GLY A 116 -28.15 5.75 -12.97
N SER A 117 -27.25 5.59 -12.01
CA SER A 117 -25.93 6.23 -12.05
C SER A 117 -24.95 5.45 -12.97
N LYS A 118 -23.95 6.14 -13.49
CA LYS A 118 -22.84 5.55 -14.28
C LYS A 118 -21.92 4.64 -13.43
N GLY A 119 -22.04 4.69 -12.11
CA GLY A 119 -21.24 3.92 -11.14
C GLY A 119 -22.05 2.90 -10.36
N HIS A 120 -23.18 2.42 -10.90
CA HIS A 120 -23.96 1.41 -10.21
C HIS A 120 -23.17 0.11 -10.08
N LEU A 121 -23.07 -0.40 -8.84
CA LEU A 121 -22.40 -1.66 -8.54
C LEU A 121 -23.32 -2.82 -8.98
N ALA A 122 -23.30 -3.14 -10.27
CA ALA A 122 -24.15 -4.19 -10.87
C ALA A 122 -23.87 -5.61 -10.32
N PHE A 123 -22.81 -5.79 -9.54
CA PHE A 123 -22.45 -7.02 -8.86
C PHE A 123 -23.04 -7.16 -7.45
N MET A 124 -23.78 -6.16 -6.94
CA MET A 124 -24.41 -6.23 -5.62
C MET A 124 -25.60 -7.19 -5.61
N SER A 125 -25.73 -7.98 -4.54
CA SER A 125 -26.89 -8.84 -4.33
C SER A 125 -28.21 -8.04 -4.34
N SER A 126 -29.27 -8.63 -4.92
CA SER A 126 -30.61 -8.06 -4.97
C SER A 126 -31.16 -7.73 -3.57
N ASP A 127 -30.70 -8.44 -2.54
CA ASP A 127 -31.06 -8.20 -1.15
C ASP A 127 -30.53 -6.87 -0.61
N LEU A 128 -29.29 -6.51 -0.98
CA LEU A 128 -28.69 -5.23 -0.60
C LEU A 128 -29.30 -4.07 -1.36
N ALA A 129 -29.58 -4.24 -2.66
CA ALA A 129 -30.28 -3.24 -3.45
C ALA A 129 -31.68 -2.94 -2.86
N SER A 130 -32.40 -3.97 -2.41
CA SER A 130 -33.71 -3.83 -1.76
C SER A 130 -33.60 -3.16 -0.37
N LYS A 131 -32.60 -3.53 0.44
CA LYS A 131 -32.33 -2.89 1.73
C LYS A 131 -31.92 -1.43 1.58
N CYS A 132 -31.16 -1.08 0.53
CA CYS A 132 -30.79 0.30 0.22
C CYS A 132 -32.00 1.16 -0.18
N GLN A 133 -32.99 0.58 -0.87
CA GLN A 133 -34.22 1.29 -1.24
C GLN A 133 -35.16 1.52 -0.04
N ALA A 134 -35.06 0.71 1.01
CA ALA A 134 -35.89 0.79 2.22
C ALA A 134 -35.18 1.42 3.44
N ALA A 135 -33.93 1.86 3.29
CA ALA A 135 -33.06 2.25 4.40
C ALA A 135 -33.40 3.61 5.02
N THR A 136 -33.25 3.69 6.34
CA THR A 136 -33.31 4.95 7.12
C THR A 136 -31.89 5.40 7.52
N GLU A 137 -31.71 6.63 8.01
CA GLU A 137 -30.40 7.23 8.37
C GLU A 137 -29.48 6.35 9.23
N LYS A 138 -30.06 5.50 10.09
CA LYS A 138 -29.33 4.58 10.98
C LYS A 138 -28.94 3.26 10.32
N ASP A 139 -29.64 2.86 9.27
CA ASP A 139 -29.38 1.60 8.56
C ASP A 139 -28.27 1.77 7.52
N TYR A 140 -28.00 3.01 7.07
CA TYR A 140 -26.96 3.27 6.09
C TYR A 140 -25.58 2.82 6.55
N GLU A 141 -25.24 2.96 7.83
CA GLU A 141 -23.94 2.52 8.34
C GLU A 141 -23.75 1.00 8.19
N SER A 142 -24.77 0.22 8.60
CA SER A 142 -24.78 -1.23 8.45
C SER A 142 -24.80 -1.67 6.99
N ILE A 143 -25.58 -0.97 6.15
CA ILE A 143 -25.65 -1.22 4.71
C ILE A 143 -24.31 -0.93 4.03
N MET A 144 -23.61 0.13 4.42
CA MET A 144 -22.28 0.46 3.89
C MET A 144 -21.26 -0.61 4.27
N GLN A 145 -21.28 -1.11 5.51
CA GLN A 145 -20.41 -2.22 5.92
C GLN A 145 -20.70 -3.49 5.12
N LEU A 146 -21.98 -3.86 4.95
CA LEU A 146 -22.38 -5.01 4.14
C LEU A 146 -21.99 -4.84 2.67
N ALA A 147 -22.18 -3.65 2.10
CA ALA A 147 -21.78 -3.34 0.72
C ALA A 147 -20.25 -3.40 0.54
N LYS A 148 -19.47 -2.96 1.55
CA LYS A 148 -18.01 -3.09 1.58
C LYS A 148 -17.59 -4.55 1.60
N GLU A 149 -18.21 -5.37 2.44
CA GLU A 149 -17.93 -6.81 2.53
C GLU A 149 -18.24 -7.54 1.22
N GLU A 150 -19.40 -7.29 0.61
CA GLU A 150 -19.78 -7.87 -0.69
C GLU A 150 -18.86 -7.41 -1.81
N THR A 151 -18.47 -6.13 -1.82
CA THR A 151 -17.50 -5.62 -2.79
C THR A 151 -16.14 -6.30 -2.63
N LYS A 152 -15.69 -6.51 -1.39
CA LYS A 152 -14.45 -7.26 -1.11
C LYS A 152 -14.58 -8.74 -1.49
N ALA A 153 -15.72 -9.37 -1.26
CA ALA A 153 -15.98 -10.75 -1.66
C ALA A 153 -15.95 -10.89 -3.18
N PHE A 154 -16.60 -9.98 -3.91
CA PHE A 154 -16.53 -9.91 -5.37
C PHE A 154 -15.09 -9.75 -5.87
N LEU A 155 -14.31 -8.82 -5.28
CA LEU A 155 -12.91 -8.59 -5.63
C LEU A 155 -12.00 -9.78 -5.34
N ARG A 156 -12.31 -10.57 -4.31
CA ARG A 156 -11.58 -11.79 -3.92
C ARG A 156 -11.76 -12.94 -4.91
N GLU A 157 -12.85 -12.96 -5.67
CA GLU A 157 -13.15 -14.03 -6.63
C GLU A 157 -12.56 -13.76 -8.02
N LYS A 158 -13.38 -13.27 -8.96
CA LYS A 158 -12.99 -13.09 -10.37
C LYS A 158 -11.83 -12.08 -10.54
N PRO A 159 -11.89 -10.87 -9.94
CA PRO A 159 -10.86 -9.86 -10.14
C PRO A 159 -9.50 -10.30 -9.59
N PHE A 160 -9.46 -11.03 -8.48
CA PHE A 160 -8.23 -11.58 -7.94
C PHE A 160 -7.63 -12.69 -8.81
N GLN A 161 -8.46 -13.58 -9.36
CA GLN A 161 -7.98 -14.60 -10.31
C GLN A 161 -7.43 -13.99 -11.60
N ASP A 162 -8.10 -12.95 -12.11
CA ASP A 162 -7.64 -12.24 -13.31
C ASP A 162 -6.38 -11.42 -13.03
N PHE A 163 -6.27 -10.82 -11.83
CA PHE A 163 -5.05 -10.15 -11.38
C PHE A 163 -3.83 -11.08 -11.42
N GLN A 164 -3.97 -12.34 -10.95
CA GLN A 164 -2.89 -13.34 -10.95
C GLN A 164 -2.39 -13.73 -12.36
N ARG A 165 -3.20 -13.49 -13.39
CA ARG A 165 -2.85 -13.75 -14.81
C ARG A 165 -2.26 -12.54 -15.51
N THR A 166 -2.30 -11.38 -14.87
CA THR A 166 -1.89 -10.10 -15.46
C THR A 166 -0.42 -9.80 -15.10
N PRO A 167 0.34 -9.09 -15.95
CA PRO A 167 1.73 -8.70 -15.64
C PRO A 167 1.92 -7.86 -14.37
N PHE A 168 0.85 -7.28 -13.80
CA PHE A 168 0.91 -6.62 -12.49
C PHE A 168 1.28 -7.61 -11.37
N TYR A 169 0.76 -8.84 -11.43
CA TYR A 169 1.11 -9.87 -10.46
C TYR A 169 2.56 -10.34 -10.63
N ASP A 170 3.05 -10.46 -11.86
CA ASP A 170 4.45 -10.80 -12.11
C ASP A 170 5.40 -9.73 -11.56
N LYS A 171 5.05 -8.43 -11.70
CA LYS A 171 5.79 -7.33 -11.07
C LYS A 171 5.76 -7.43 -9.54
N PHE A 172 4.60 -7.74 -8.96
CA PHE A 172 4.51 -7.97 -7.52
C PHE A 172 5.40 -9.13 -7.06
N LEU A 173 5.47 -10.23 -7.82
CA LEU A 173 6.37 -11.35 -7.52
C LEU A 173 7.85 -10.94 -7.62
N GLN A 174 8.23 -10.09 -8.58
CA GLN A 174 9.60 -9.56 -8.65
C GLN A 174 9.96 -8.77 -7.38
N TRP A 175 9.02 -7.97 -6.87
CA TRP A 175 9.18 -7.28 -5.59
C TRP A 175 9.28 -8.25 -4.42
N LYS A 176 8.56 -9.37 -4.44
CA LYS A 176 8.69 -10.42 -3.42
C LYS A 176 10.00 -11.16 -3.43
N VAL A 177 10.56 -11.43 -4.61
CA VAL A 177 11.92 -11.98 -4.73
C VAL A 177 12.93 -10.95 -4.20
N PHE A 178 12.72 -9.68 -4.51
CA PHE A 178 13.59 -8.60 -4.04
C PHE A 178 13.55 -8.45 -2.50
N GLU A 179 12.38 -8.51 -1.88
CA GLU A 179 12.19 -8.48 -0.42
C GLU A 179 12.90 -9.65 0.28
N ARG A 180 13.01 -10.82 -0.38
CA ARG A 180 13.68 -12.01 0.15
C ARG A 180 15.20 -11.99 -0.01
N GLN A 181 15.79 -10.93 -0.58
CA GLN A 181 17.24 -10.84 -0.72
C GLN A 181 17.93 -10.71 0.64
N PRO A 182 19.13 -11.30 0.82
CA PRO A 182 19.85 -11.22 2.08
C PRO A 182 20.25 -9.78 2.38
N VAL A 183 19.81 -9.27 3.53
CA VAL A 183 20.18 -7.95 4.01
C VAL A 183 21.47 -8.05 4.82
N ASN A 184 22.51 -7.38 4.34
CA ASN A 184 23.82 -7.27 4.98
C ASN A 184 24.08 -5.85 5.51
N GLU A 185 25.10 -5.70 6.36
CA GLU A 185 25.54 -4.40 6.92
C GLU A 185 25.81 -3.33 5.85
N LYS A 186 26.21 -3.76 4.64
CA LYS A 186 26.46 -2.87 3.48
C LYS A 186 25.23 -2.06 3.04
N TYR A 187 24.01 -2.46 3.44
CA TYR A 187 22.78 -1.73 3.12
C TYR A 187 22.44 -0.64 4.12
N PHE A 188 23.20 -0.52 5.20
CA PHE A 188 22.98 0.46 6.26
C PHE A 188 24.21 1.33 6.42
N TYR A 189 23.98 2.63 6.51
CA TYR A 189 25.03 3.56 6.91
C TYR A 189 24.88 3.84 8.40
N GLU A 190 25.90 3.53 9.18
CA GLU A 190 25.93 3.90 10.58
C GLU A 190 26.28 5.38 10.72
N PHE A 191 25.28 6.19 11.08
CA PHE A 191 25.46 7.64 11.16
C PHE A 191 25.95 8.08 12.54
N ARG A 192 25.32 7.58 13.60
CA ARG A 192 25.62 7.98 14.98
C ARG A 192 25.00 7.02 15.99
N VAL A 193 25.70 6.76 17.09
CA VAL A 193 25.16 6.09 18.28
C VAL A 193 24.18 7.02 19.01
N LEU A 194 22.93 6.57 19.16
CA LEU A 194 21.86 7.28 19.90
C LEU A 194 21.88 6.96 21.40
N GLY A 195 22.38 5.79 21.79
CA GLY A 195 22.49 5.38 23.20
C GLY A 195 23.15 4.02 23.37
N LYS A 196 23.40 3.64 24.63
CA LYS A 196 23.96 2.33 25.01
C LYS A 196 22.90 1.52 25.78
N GLY A 197 22.59 0.33 25.29
CA GLY A 197 21.76 -0.66 25.97
C GLY A 197 22.61 -1.74 26.66
N GLY A 198 21.96 -2.64 27.40
CA GLY A 198 22.63 -3.70 28.18
C GLY A 198 23.37 -4.76 27.35
N PHE A 199 23.09 -4.86 26.04
CA PHE A 199 23.71 -5.83 25.11
C PHE A 199 24.35 -5.16 23.89
N GLY A 200 24.51 -3.83 23.86
CA GLY A 200 25.12 -3.13 22.74
C GLY A 200 24.70 -1.68 22.56
N GLU A 201 25.18 -1.07 21.49
CA GLU A 201 24.90 0.32 21.12
C GLU A 201 23.67 0.39 20.20
N VAL A 202 22.83 1.40 20.41
CA VAL A 202 21.68 1.69 19.53
C VAL A 202 22.09 2.83 18.63
N GLY A 203 22.37 2.54 17.36
CA GLY A 203 22.71 3.52 16.34
C GLY A 203 21.51 3.98 15.52
N ARG A 204 21.58 5.21 14.98
CA ARG A 204 20.72 5.60 13.86
C ARG A 204 21.33 5.04 12.57
N LEU A 205 20.61 4.11 11.97
CA LEU A 205 20.90 3.54 10.66
C LEU A 205 19.83 4.00 9.68
N PRO A 206 20.00 5.13 8.94
CA PRO A 206 19.22 5.30 7.73
C PRO A 206 19.51 4.12 6.81
N SER A 207 18.47 3.38 6.47
CA SER A 207 18.54 2.41 5.39
C SER A 207 18.92 3.16 4.11
N ILE A 208 19.75 2.55 3.26
CA ILE A 208 19.77 2.96 1.87
C ILE A 208 18.31 2.84 1.39
N PRO A 209 17.72 3.88 0.75
CA PRO A 209 16.32 3.85 0.30
C PRO A 209 15.99 2.75 -0.72
N SER A 210 16.90 1.82 -0.98
CA SER A 210 16.71 0.64 -1.79
C SER A 210 15.85 -0.45 -1.15
N LEU A 211 15.25 -0.21 0.02
CA LEU A 211 14.39 -1.17 0.74
C LEU A 211 12.94 -0.69 0.94
N VAL A 212 12.51 0.40 0.27
CA VAL A 212 11.13 0.90 0.33
C VAL A 212 10.59 1.23 -1.06
#